data_AF-A0A522VDQ7-F1
#
_entry.id   AF-A0A522VDQ7-F1
#
_cell.length_a   1.000
_cell.length_b   1.000
_cell.length_c   1.000
_cell.angle_alpha   90.00
_cell.angle_beta   90.00
_cell.angle_gamma   90.00
#
_symmetry.space_group_name_H-M   'P 1'
#
loop_
_entity.id
_entity.type
_entity.pdbx_description
1 polymer ?
#
loop_
_entity_poly.entity_id
_entity_poly.type
_entity_poly.pdbx_seq_one_letter_code
_entity_poly.pdbx_strand_id
1 'polypeptide(L)'
;MASAMKINLALIAVIAVLSLLLFFNPGNKPEEAIPLAQVGVSSVNKLQVSGKQNFTLEKVDGHWRLTQPFNVPANENRVEMLLKIPSATSTARYPVDTKQLDKFQLNPPGATLKLGGVTLDFGGADPIQQQRYVRVGDTLHLAADDFYHHLTAAPVDYVEKKLLPENAKIQRIQLPGLQLNKDKDGKWSADPAQETGAPLYEMADAWNKVRAYDVQAYVPPKDGKTPVETAAITLADGQRLEFLILQRQPDAILVRQDWGLQFHVVESLAQQLLTLKKPEKPAPPAEAK
;
A
#
# COMPACT_ATOMS: atom_id res chain seq x y z
N MET A 1 -1.82 -5.08 -68.36
CA MET A 1 -2.28 -4.03 -67.42
C MET A 1 -3.68 -4.27 -66.84
N ALA A 2 -4.61 -4.95 -67.53
CA ALA A 2 -5.99 -5.14 -67.03
C ALA A 2 -6.19 -6.18 -65.90
N SER A 3 -5.20 -7.04 -65.61
CA SER A 3 -5.30 -8.09 -64.57
C SER A 3 -5.08 -7.55 -63.16
N ALA A 4 -4.04 -6.73 -62.96
CA ALA A 4 -3.73 -6.11 -61.66
C ALA A 4 -4.85 -5.17 -61.18
N MET A 5 -5.50 -4.46 -62.11
CA MET A 5 -6.58 -3.54 -61.77
C MET A 5 -7.84 -4.27 -61.27
N LYS A 6 -8.17 -5.43 -61.83
CA LYS A 6 -9.29 -6.26 -61.38
C LYS A 6 -9.04 -6.84 -59.98
N ILE A 7 -7.80 -7.25 -59.71
CA ILE A 7 -7.39 -7.74 -58.38
C ILE A 7 -7.49 -6.63 -57.34
N ASN A 8 -7.01 -5.42 -57.64
CA ASN A 8 -7.10 -4.29 -56.72
C ASN A 8 -8.55 -3.86 -56.45
N LEU A 9 -9.41 -3.86 -57.48
CA LEU A 9 -10.85 -3.60 -57.31
C LEU A 9 -11.55 -4.66 -56.45
N ALA A 10 -11.21 -5.95 -56.65
CA ALA A 10 -11.75 -7.03 -55.82
C ALA A 10 -11.30 -6.90 -54.35
N LEU A 11 -10.03 -6.54 -54.12
CA LEU A 11 -9.50 -6.27 -52.77
C LEU A 11 -10.21 -5.09 -52.10
N ILE A 12 -10.43 -3.99 -52.82
CA ILE A 12 -11.16 -2.84 -52.28
C ILE A 12 -12.60 -3.24 -51.92
N ALA A 13 -13.26 -4.04 -52.76
CA ALA A 13 -14.61 -4.53 -52.47
C ALA A 13 -14.65 -5.42 -51.22
N VAL A 14 -13.67 -6.31 -51.05
CA VAL A 14 -13.56 -7.16 -49.84
C VAL A 14 -13.30 -6.30 -48.60
N ILE A 15 -12.39 -5.33 -48.68
CA ILE A 15 -12.10 -4.41 -47.57
C ILE A 15 -13.34 -3.58 -47.22
N ALA A 16 -14.08 -3.11 -48.23
CA ALA A 16 -15.33 -2.36 -48.02
C ALA A 16 -16.39 -3.23 -47.33
N VAL A 17 -16.57 -4.48 -47.74
CA VAL A 17 -17.50 -5.43 -47.12
C VAL A 17 -17.07 -5.76 -45.68
N LEU A 18 -15.79 -6.03 -45.43
CA LEU A 18 -15.28 -6.28 -44.08
C LEU A 18 -15.43 -5.05 -43.17
N SER A 19 -15.18 -3.84 -43.71
CA SER A 19 -15.39 -2.59 -42.98
C SER A 19 -16.87 -2.35 -42.68
N LEU A 20 -17.76 -2.67 -43.62
CA LEU A 20 -19.21 -2.59 -43.42
C LEU A 20 -19.67 -3.58 -42.34
N LEU A 21 -19.15 -4.81 -42.36
CA LEU A 21 -19.44 -5.83 -41.35
C LEU A 21 -18.95 -5.41 -39.96
N LEU A 22 -17.80 -4.74 -39.85
CA LEU A 22 -17.32 -4.17 -38.59
C LEU A 22 -18.19 -3.00 -38.11
N PHE A 23 -18.64 -2.13 -39.03
CA PHE A 23 -19.44 -0.95 -38.69
C PHE A 23 -20.89 -1.29 -38.32
N PHE A 24 -21.45 -2.35 -38.92
CA PHE A 24 -22.82 -2.80 -38.66
C PHE A 24 -22.93 -3.95 -37.66
N ASN A 25 -21.84 -4.41 -37.05
CA ASN A 25 -21.90 -5.49 -36.06
C ASN A 25 -22.58 -4.99 -34.77
N PRO A 26 -23.81 -5.40 -34.44
CA PRO A 26 -24.52 -4.93 -33.24
C PRO A 26 -24.03 -5.63 -31.95
N GLY A 27 -22.98 -6.44 -32.05
CA GLY A 27 -22.53 -7.38 -31.01
C GLY A 27 -21.81 -6.76 -29.82
N ASN A 28 -21.47 -5.48 -29.87
CA ASN A 28 -20.77 -4.79 -28.77
C ASN A 28 -21.58 -3.57 -28.31
N LYS A 29 -22.85 -3.78 -27.92
CA LYS A 29 -23.37 -2.91 -26.86
C LYS A 29 -22.47 -3.18 -25.64
N PRO A 30 -21.85 -2.17 -25.02
CA PRO A 30 -21.20 -2.37 -23.74
C PRO A 30 -22.26 -2.96 -22.82
N GLU A 31 -22.15 -4.25 -22.53
CA GLU A 31 -22.97 -4.90 -21.54
C GLU A 31 -22.73 -4.10 -20.25
N GLU A 32 -23.77 -3.50 -19.69
CA GLU A 32 -23.63 -2.64 -18.52
C GLU A 32 -22.86 -3.41 -17.46
N ALA A 33 -21.68 -2.91 -17.09
CA ALA A 33 -20.79 -3.61 -16.18
C ALA A 33 -21.51 -3.82 -14.83
N ILE A 34 -21.88 -5.06 -14.54
CA ILE A 34 -22.57 -5.42 -13.31
C ILE A 34 -21.51 -5.50 -12.20
N PRO A 35 -21.54 -4.67 -11.16
CA PRO A 35 -20.59 -4.78 -10.06
C PRO A 35 -20.87 -6.04 -9.22
N LEU A 36 -19.85 -6.55 -8.51
CA LEU A 36 -20.02 -7.63 -7.54
C LEU A 36 -21.04 -7.26 -6.45
N ALA A 37 -20.99 -6.03 -5.94
CA ALA A 37 -21.95 -5.52 -4.98
C ALA A 37 -22.04 -3.99 -5.04
N GLN A 38 -23.22 -3.44 -4.76
CA GLN A 38 -23.40 -2.00 -4.61
C GLN A 38 -23.04 -1.59 -3.18
N VAL A 39 -21.93 -0.89 -3.00
CA VAL A 39 -21.47 -0.40 -1.69
C VAL A 39 -21.16 1.09 -1.80
N GLY A 40 -21.79 1.90 -0.93
CA GLY A 40 -21.44 3.31 -0.79
C GLY A 40 -20.11 3.46 -0.07
N VAL A 41 -18.99 3.43 -0.80
CA VAL A 41 -17.63 3.43 -0.24
C VAL A 41 -17.38 4.54 0.79
N SER A 42 -17.95 5.73 0.59
CA SER A 42 -17.85 6.86 1.51
C SER A 42 -18.48 6.62 2.90
N SER A 43 -19.42 5.68 2.99
CA SER A 43 -20.10 5.30 4.25
C SER A 43 -19.41 4.15 4.98
N VAL A 44 -18.40 3.51 4.36
CA VAL A 44 -17.70 2.38 4.94
C VAL A 44 -16.72 2.88 5.99
N ASN A 45 -16.98 2.55 7.25
CA ASN A 45 -16.11 2.88 8.39
C ASN A 45 -15.37 1.66 8.96
N LYS A 46 -15.68 0.47 8.46
CA LYS A 46 -15.07 -0.79 8.90
C LYS A 46 -15.02 -1.77 7.75
N LEU A 47 -13.91 -2.48 7.63
CA LEU A 47 -13.79 -3.64 6.79
C LEU A 47 -13.00 -4.75 7.49
N GLN A 48 -13.37 -5.99 7.20
CA GLN A 48 -12.76 -7.17 7.78
C GLN A 48 -12.37 -8.12 6.65
N VAL A 49 -11.12 -8.57 6.68
CA VAL A 49 -10.63 -9.61 5.80
C VAL A 49 -10.38 -10.86 6.63
N SER A 50 -10.83 -12.00 6.12
CA SER A 50 -10.59 -13.32 6.71
C SER A 50 -10.10 -14.29 5.64
N GLY A 51 -9.29 -15.27 6.00
CA GLY A 51 -8.72 -16.23 5.06
C GLY A 51 -7.38 -16.73 5.56
N LYS A 52 -6.32 -16.59 4.74
CA LYS A 52 -4.95 -16.94 5.13
C LYS A 52 -4.49 -16.15 6.37
N GLN A 53 -4.80 -14.86 6.41
CA GLN A 53 -4.55 -14.00 7.55
C GLN A 53 -5.76 -13.09 7.77
N ASN A 54 -6.16 -12.95 9.03
CA ASN A 54 -7.32 -12.15 9.39
C ASN A 54 -6.86 -10.77 9.85
N PHE A 55 -7.53 -9.73 9.39
CA PHE A 55 -7.29 -8.37 9.85
C PHE A 55 -8.55 -7.50 9.77
N THR A 56 -8.58 -6.49 10.62
CA THR A 56 -9.66 -5.52 10.71
C THR A 56 -9.10 -4.12 10.50
N LEU A 57 -9.74 -3.36 9.62
CA LEU A 57 -9.46 -1.96 9.38
C LEU A 57 -10.69 -1.15 9.78
N GLU A 58 -10.48 -0.08 10.54
CA GLU A 58 -11.55 0.83 10.99
C GLU A 58 -11.14 2.28 10.74
N LYS A 59 -12.12 3.11 10.41
CA LYS A 59 -11.92 4.54 10.21
C LYS A 59 -12.08 5.27 11.54
N VAL A 60 -11.01 5.92 11.99
CA VAL A 60 -10.92 6.67 13.25
C VAL A 60 -10.47 8.08 12.91
N ASP A 61 -11.22 9.09 13.34
CA ASP A 61 -10.93 10.51 13.07
C ASP A 61 -10.70 10.83 11.59
N GLY A 62 -11.42 10.14 10.70
CA GLY A 62 -11.32 10.32 9.25
C GLY A 62 -10.22 9.51 8.57
N HIS A 63 -9.38 8.79 9.33
CA HIS A 63 -8.24 8.02 8.81
C HIS A 63 -8.40 6.52 9.04
N TRP A 64 -7.90 5.71 8.12
CA TRP A 64 -7.92 4.27 8.27
C TRP A 64 -6.85 3.78 9.26
N ARG A 65 -7.25 2.81 10.07
CA ARG A 65 -6.41 2.22 11.11
C ARG A 65 -6.55 0.70 11.09
N LEU A 66 -5.43 0.01 11.12
CA LEU A 66 -5.36 -1.43 11.27
C LEU A 66 -5.56 -1.77 12.75
N THR A 67 -6.80 -2.00 13.16
CA THR A 67 -7.16 -2.23 14.56
C THR A 67 -6.84 -3.64 15.04
N GLN A 68 -6.72 -4.60 14.12
CA GLN A 68 -6.23 -5.95 14.40
C GLN A 68 -5.27 -6.42 13.31
N PRO A 69 -4.10 -7.01 13.67
CA PRO A 69 -3.68 -7.38 15.03
C PRO A 69 -2.84 -6.31 15.77
N PHE A 70 -2.41 -5.23 15.10
CA PHE A 70 -1.38 -4.31 15.66
C PHE A 70 -1.92 -3.03 16.30
N ASN A 71 -3.12 -2.57 15.90
CA ASN A 71 -3.71 -1.33 16.38
C ASN A 71 -2.86 -0.08 15.99
N VAL A 72 -2.63 0.11 14.68
CA VAL A 72 -1.70 1.12 14.09
C VAL A 72 -2.33 1.86 12.90
N PRO A 73 -1.83 3.06 12.51
CA PRO A 73 -2.28 3.73 11.29
C PRO A 73 -2.13 2.84 10.05
N ALA A 74 -3.13 2.86 9.17
CA ALA A 74 -3.13 2.07 7.95
C ALA A 74 -2.69 2.90 6.75
N ASN A 75 -2.15 2.22 5.74
CA ASN A 75 -1.84 2.81 4.45
C ASN A 75 -3.14 3.03 3.66
N GLU A 76 -3.59 4.28 3.61
CA GLU A 76 -4.82 4.72 2.95
C GLU A 76 -4.97 4.15 1.52
N ASN A 77 -3.91 4.20 0.71
CA ASN A 77 -3.92 3.70 -0.67
C ASN A 77 -4.13 2.19 -0.74
N ARG A 78 -3.56 1.42 0.19
CA ARG A 78 -3.75 -0.04 0.26
C ARG A 78 -5.18 -0.37 0.68
N VAL A 79 -5.73 0.36 1.64
CA VAL A 79 -7.12 0.21 2.07
C VAL A 79 -8.09 0.55 0.93
N GLU A 80 -7.78 1.58 0.13
CA GLU A 80 -8.58 1.95 -1.05
C GLU A 80 -8.71 0.80 -2.05
N MET A 81 -7.67 -0.03 -2.22
CA MET A 81 -7.75 -1.19 -3.11
C MET A 81 -8.79 -2.21 -2.63
N LEU A 82 -8.91 -2.43 -1.32
CA LEU A 82 -9.97 -3.29 -0.76
C LEU A 82 -11.36 -2.67 -0.93
N LEU A 83 -11.48 -1.35 -0.78
CA LEU A 83 -12.74 -0.63 -0.93
C LEU A 83 -13.27 -0.65 -2.37
N LYS A 84 -12.40 -0.83 -3.37
CA LYS A 84 -12.77 -0.94 -4.79
C LYS A 84 -13.31 -2.32 -5.17
N ILE A 85 -13.06 -3.36 -4.37
CA ILE A 85 -13.42 -4.75 -4.70
C ILE A 85 -14.91 -4.93 -5.01
N PRO A 86 -15.88 -4.39 -4.23
CA PRO A 86 -17.30 -4.51 -4.56
C PRO A 86 -17.68 -3.99 -5.95
N SER A 87 -16.94 -3.01 -6.46
CA SER A 87 -17.18 -2.40 -7.77
C SER A 87 -16.52 -3.17 -8.92
N ALA A 88 -15.79 -4.26 -8.65
CA ALA A 88 -15.22 -5.09 -9.70
C ALA A 88 -16.32 -5.65 -10.61
N THR A 89 -16.03 -5.72 -11.92
CA THR A 89 -17.01 -6.16 -12.92
C THR A 89 -17.23 -7.67 -12.83
N SER A 90 -18.49 -8.05 -12.63
CA SER A 90 -18.99 -9.41 -12.79
C SER A 90 -19.23 -9.68 -14.27
N THR A 91 -18.44 -10.57 -14.86
CA THR A 91 -18.59 -10.99 -16.27
C THR A 91 -19.74 -11.97 -16.46
N ALA A 92 -20.08 -12.73 -15.42
CA ALA A 92 -21.29 -13.54 -15.37
C ALA A 92 -21.75 -13.71 -13.92
N ARG A 93 -23.04 -14.02 -13.74
CA ARG A 93 -23.65 -14.33 -12.43
C ARG A 93 -24.66 -15.45 -12.53
N TYR A 94 -24.69 -16.31 -11.53
CA TYR A 94 -25.58 -17.47 -11.44
C TYR A 94 -26.12 -17.62 -10.01
N PRO A 95 -27.37 -18.06 -9.81
CA PRO A 95 -27.80 -18.51 -8.49
C PRO A 95 -26.96 -19.72 -8.06
N VAL A 96 -26.55 -19.78 -6.79
CA VAL A 96 -25.74 -20.88 -6.26
C VAL A 96 -26.36 -21.48 -5.02
N ASP A 97 -26.50 -22.81 -4.99
CA ASP A 97 -26.90 -23.54 -3.80
C ASP A 97 -25.68 -23.82 -2.92
N THR A 98 -25.85 -23.72 -1.60
CA THR A 98 -24.89 -24.16 -0.57
C THR A 98 -24.23 -25.52 -0.85
N LYS A 99 -24.96 -26.49 -1.43
CA LYS A 99 -24.44 -27.83 -1.78
C LYS A 99 -23.43 -27.84 -2.93
N GLN A 100 -23.32 -26.73 -3.66
CA GLN A 100 -22.42 -26.59 -4.81
C GLN A 100 -21.15 -25.82 -4.47
N LEU A 101 -21.05 -25.22 -3.28
CA LEU A 101 -19.95 -24.34 -2.90
C LEU A 101 -18.58 -25.03 -2.94
N ASP A 102 -18.51 -26.32 -2.60
CA ASP A 102 -17.26 -27.09 -2.67
C ASP A 102 -16.66 -27.10 -4.09
N LYS A 103 -17.52 -27.13 -5.13
CA LYS A 103 -17.10 -27.14 -6.54
C LYS A 103 -16.37 -25.86 -6.95
N PHE A 104 -16.67 -24.76 -6.26
CA PHE A 104 -16.12 -23.44 -6.49
C PHE A 104 -15.08 -23.04 -5.44
N GLN A 105 -14.73 -23.97 -4.54
CA GLN A 105 -13.83 -23.72 -3.39
C GLN A 105 -14.33 -22.58 -2.49
N LEU A 106 -15.65 -22.53 -2.28
CA LEU A 106 -16.33 -21.54 -1.44
C LEU A 106 -16.75 -22.11 -0.07
N ASN A 107 -16.29 -23.31 0.28
CA ASN A 107 -16.56 -23.97 1.55
C ASN A 107 -15.35 -24.81 2.04
N PRO A 108 -14.46 -24.23 2.87
CA PRO A 108 -14.41 -22.81 3.22
C PRO A 108 -13.96 -21.95 2.02
N PRO A 109 -14.32 -20.66 1.97
CA PRO A 109 -13.75 -19.75 0.98
C PRO A 109 -12.26 -19.50 1.25
N GLY A 110 -11.50 -19.22 0.19
CA GLY A 110 -10.08 -18.87 0.29
C GLY A 110 -9.83 -17.52 0.97
N ALA A 111 -10.76 -16.57 0.77
CA ALA A 111 -10.82 -15.33 1.51
C ALA A 111 -12.28 -14.84 1.65
N THR A 112 -12.54 -14.01 2.64
CA THR A 112 -13.81 -13.32 2.85
C THR A 112 -13.54 -11.85 3.13
N LEU A 113 -14.26 -10.97 2.45
CA LEU A 113 -14.24 -9.53 2.70
C LEU A 113 -15.63 -9.10 3.19
N LYS A 114 -15.67 -8.45 4.34
CA LYS A 114 -16.88 -7.81 4.89
C LYS A 114 -16.69 -6.31 4.92
N LEU A 115 -17.60 -5.57 4.28
CA LEU A 115 -17.66 -4.10 4.32
C LEU A 115 -19.06 -3.62 3.95
N GLY A 116 -19.47 -2.46 4.42
CA GLY A 116 -20.71 -1.81 3.98
C GLY A 116 -21.98 -2.69 4.09
N GLY A 117 -22.01 -3.60 5.06
CA GLY A 117 -23.13 -4.54 5.25
C GLY A 117 -23.15 -5.75 4.29
N VAL A 118 -22.21 -5.84 3.34
CA VAL A 118 -22.09 -6.98 2.43
C VAL A 118 -20.95 -7.91 2.84
N THR A 119 -21.09 -9.18 2.48
CA THR A 119 -20.03 -10.20 2.61
C THR A 119 -19.75 -10.75 1.22
N LEU A 120 -18.50 -10.67 0.80
CA LEU A 120 -18.00 -11.27 -0.43
C LEU A 120 -17.09 -12.44 -0.04
N ASP A 121 -17.44 -13.64 -0.49
CA ASP A 121 -16.64 -14.84 -0.29
C ASP A 121 -15.93 -15.20 -1.60
N PHE A 122 -14.62 -15.43 -1.53
CA PHE A 122 -13.75 -15.62 -2.68
C PHE A 122 -13.30 -17.07 -2.73
N GLY A 123 -13.65 -17.75 -3.82
CA GLY A 123 -13.31 -19.14 -4.06
C GLY A 123 -12.10 -19.29 -4.98
N GLY A 124 -12.08 -20.40 -5.71
CA GLY A 124 -11.05 -20.73 -6.68
C GLY A 124 -11.08 -19.81 -7.90
N ALA A 125 -10.05 -19.92 -8.74
CA ALA A 125 -10.04 -19.33 -10.07
C ALA A 125 -10.34 -20.39 -11.13
N ASP A 126 -11.14 -20.03 -12.13
CA ASP A 126 -11.32 -20.81 -13.35
C ASP A 126 -9.95 -20.93 -14.06
N PRO A 127 -9.45 -22.15 -14.32
CA PRO A 127 -8.10 -22.34 -14.85
C PRO A 127 -7.95 -21.88 -16.30
N ILE A 128 -9.04 -21.73 -17.05
CA ILE A 128 -9.02 -21.40 -18.47
C ILE A 128 -9.10 -19.88 -18.66
N GLN A 129 -10.07 -19.23 -18.02
CA GLN A 129 -10.33 -17.80 -18.17
C GLN A 129 -9.66 -16.94 -17.09
N GLN A 130 -9.03 -17.57 -16.08
CA GLN A 130 -8.42 -16.88 -14.93
C GLN A 130 -9.41 -15.96 -14.21
N GLN A 131 -10.69 -16.35 -14.18
CA GLN A 131 -11.75 -15.62 -13.48
C GLN A 131 -11.94 -16.21 -12.09
N ARG A 132 -12.14 -15.35 -11.10
CA ARG A 132 -12.41 -15.77 -9.73
C ARG A 132 -13.90 -15.98 -9.49
N TYR A 133 -14.22 -17.09 -8.83
CA TYR A 133 -15.52 -17.33 -8.25
C TYR A 133 -15.71 -16.45 -7.00
N VAL A 134 -16.71 -15.56 -7.02
CA VAL A 134 -17.05 -14.70 -5.89
C VAL A 134 -18.51 -14.88 -5.52
N ARG A 135 -18.81 -15.21 -4.27
CA ARG A 135 -20.18 -15.35 -3.79
C ARG A 135 -20.59 -14.11 -3.01
N VAL A 136 -21.77 -13.58 -3.35
CA VAL A 136 -22.46 -12.50 -2.64
C VAL A 136 -23.90 -12.95 -2.38
N GLY A 137 -24.21 -13.24 -1.11
CA GLY A 137 -25.49 -13.88 -0.76
C GLY A 137 -25.67 -15.24 -1.46
N ASP A 138 -26.76 -15.40 -2.19
CA ASP A 138 -27.11 -16.61 -2.96
C ASP A 138 -26.68 -16.52 -4.43
N THR A 139 -25.85 -15.53 -4.79
CA THR A 139 -25.36 -15.33 -6.16
C THR A 139 -23.87 -15.64 -6.24
N LEU A 140 -23.50 -16.48 -7.21
CA LEU A 140 -22.13 -16.71 -7.65
C LEU A 140 -21.82 -15.78 -8.82
N HIS A 141 -20.73 -15.04 -8.70
CA HIS A 141 -20.18 -14.17 -9.71
C HIS A 141 -18.88 -14.75 -10.26
N LEU A 142 -18.62 -14.49 -11.54
CA LEU A 142 -17.31 -14.59 -12.15
C LEU A 142 -16.76 -13.17 -12.34
N ALA A 143 -15.53 -12.93 -11.89
CA ALA A 143 -14.85 -11.64 -12.04
C ALA A 143 -13.38 -11.86 -12.40
N ALA A 144 -12.72 -10.84 -12.97
CA ALA A 144 -11.28 -10.88 -13.18
C ALA A 144 -10.54 -11.05 -11.83
N ASP A 145 -9.42 -11.77 -11.85
CA ASP A 145 -8.66 -12.09 -10.64
C ASP A 145 -7.53 -11.07 -10.33
N ASP A 146 -7.82 -9.78 -10.47
CA ASP A 146 -6.83 -8.72 -10.25
C ASP A 146 -6.78 -8.23 -8.79
N PHE A 147 -7.82 -8.49 -7.99
CA PHE A 147 -7.91 -8.00 -6.60
C PHE A 147 -7.51 -9.03 -5.53
N TYR A 148 -7.46 -10.33 -5.85
CA TYR A 148 -7.35 -11.38 -4.82
C TYR A 148 -6.04 -11.29 -4.02
N HIS A 149 -4.97 -10.83 -4.65
CA HIS A 149 -3.69 -10.61 -3.99
C HIS A 149 -3.75 -9.60 -2.83
N HIS A 150 -4.70 -8.65 -2.86
CA HIS A 150 -4.95 -7.74 -1.73
C HIS A 150 -5.53 -8.49 -0.53
N LEU A 151 -6.46 -9.43 -0.76
CA LEU A 151 -7.12 -10.21 0.30
C LEU A 151 -6.17 -11.20 0.98
N THR A 152 -5.15 -11.66 0.25
CA THR A 152 -4.14 -12.60 0.78
C THR A 152 -2.86 -11.94 1.27
N ALA A 153 -2.75 -10.61 1.15
CA ALA A 153 -1.62 -9.85 1.64
C ALA A 153 -1.54 -9.92 3.17
N ALA A 154 -0.33 -9.73 3.72
CA ALA A 154 -0.15 -9.77 5.16
C ALA A 154 -0.74 -8.52 5.81
N PRO A 155 -1.20 -8.58 7.07
CA PRO A 155 -1.71 -7.39 7.76
C PRO A 155 -0.68 -6.25 7.81
N VAL A 156 0.61 -6.56 7.90
CA VAL A 156 1.69 -5.56 7.87
C VAL A 156 1.77 -4.78 6.55
N ASP A 157 1.31 -5.35 5.43
CA ASP A 157 1.27 -4.69 4.12
C ASP A 157 0.23 -3.57 4.05
N TYR A 158 -0.65 -3.49 5.05
CA TYR A 158 -1.66 -2.44 5.22
C TYR A 158 -1.24 -1.37 6.23
N VAL A 159 -0.05 -1.45 6.82
CA VAL A 159 0.44 -0.45 7.78
C VAL A 159 0.97 0.78 7.04
N GLU A 160 0.74 1.97 7.60
CA GLU A 160 1.36 3.21 7.10
C GLU A 160 2.88 3.10 7.18
N LYS A 161 3.56 3.48 6.09
CA LYS A 161 5.01 3.36 5.96
C LYS A 161 5.76 4.59 6.48
N LYS A 162 5.07 5.70 6.75
CA LYS A 162 5.65 6.85 7.45
C LYS A 162 6.01 6.50 8.89
N LEU A 163 7.17 6.97 9.33
CA LEU A 163 7.61 6.78 10.71
C LEU A 163 6.94 7.76 11.69
N LEU A 164 6.54 8.93 11.18
CA LEU A 164 5.88 9.99 11.92
C LEU A 164 4.47 10.27 11.35
N PRO A 165 3.55 10.84 12.14
CA PRO A 165 2.25 11.30 11.65
C PRO A 165 2.38 12.31 10.48
N GLU A 166 1.38 12.36 9.58
CA GLU A 166 1.38 13.16 8.34
C GLU A 166 1.76 14.65 8.57
N ASN A 167 1.31 15.23 9.68
CA ASN A 167 1.50 16.64 10.02
C ASN A 167 2.37 16.80 11.29
N ALA A 168 3.29 15.88 11.54
CA ALA A 168 4.17 15.91 12.69
C ALA A 168 4.96 17.22 12.75
N LYS A 169 4.88 17.91 13.90
CA LYS A 169 5.69 19.09 14.19
C LYS A 169 6.80 18.69 15.14
N ILE A 170 7.97 18.35 14.61
CA ILE A 170 9.10 17.92 15.44
C ILE A 170 9.66 19.10 16.24
N GLN A 171 9.78 18.90 17.56
CA GLN A 171 10.42 19.83 18.49
C GLN A 171 11.83 19.36 18.89
N ARG A 172 12.05 18.05 18.99
CA ARG A 172 13.33 17.45 19.39
C ARG A 172 13.57 16.13 18.67
N ILE A 173 14.81 15.89 18.29
CA ILE A 173 15.31 14.62 17.76
C ILE A 173 16.46 14.19 18.66
N GLN A 174 16.39 12.99 19.22
CA GLN A 174 17.45 12.38 20.01
C GLN A 174 17.94 11.15 19.25
N LEU A 175 19.22 11.13 18.94
CA LEU A 175 19.94 10.04 18.30
C LEU A 175 21.11 9.63 19.21
N PRO A 176 21.75 8.49 18.95
CA PRO A 176 22.96 8.10 19.66
C PRO A 176 24.06 9.17 19.49
N GLY A 177 24.43 9.83 20.58
CA GLY A 177 25.47 10.86 20.62
C GLY A 177 25.10 12.21 19.99
N LEU A 178 23.83 12.44 19.64
CA LEU A 178 23.38 13.69 19.01
C LEU A 178 21.94 14.03 19.39
N GLN A 179 21.72 15.26 19.83
CA GLN A 179 20.38 15.79 20.08
C GLN A 179 20.17 17.07 19.30
N LEU A 180 19.10 17.15 18.52
CA LEU A 180 18.63 18.37 17.87
C LEU A 180 17.43 18.91 18.65
N ASN A 181 17.42 20.22 18.91
CA ASN A 181 16.30 20.93 19.49
C ASN A 181 15.90 22.08 18.57
N LYS A 182 14.60 22.25 18.37
CA LYS A 182 14.03 23.44 17.75
C LYS A 182 13.73 24.46 18.84
N ASP A 183 14.08 25.72 18.65
CA ASP A 183 13.70 26.80 19.56
C ASP A 183 12.33 27.41 19.19
N LYS A 184 11.94 28.48 19.89
CA LYS A 184 10.66 29.18 19.66
C LYS A 184 10.62 29.94 18.35
N ASP A 185 11.78 30.34 17.83
CA ASP A 185 11.93 31.04 16.54
C ASP A 185 12.01 30.06 15.36
N GLY A 186 11.96 28.76 15.66
CA GLY A 186 12.00 27.68 14.69
C GLY A 186 13.40 27.31 14.21
N LYS A 187 14.44 27.85 14.85
CA LYS A 187 15.84 27.56 14.54
C LYS A 187 16.26 26.27 15.24
N TRP A 188 17.04 25.46 14.51
CA TRP A 188 17.59 24.21 15.02
C TRP A 188 18.97 24.43 15.64
N SER A 189 19.19 23.80 16.79
CA SER A 189 20.50 23.69 17.44
C SER A 189 20.79 22.23 17.77
N ALA A 190 22.07 21.85 17.77
CA ALA A 190 22.52 20.51 18.10
C ALA A 190 23.37 20.47 19.36
N ASP A 191 23.31 19.36 20.08
CA ASP A 191 24.17 19.00 21.21
C ASP A 191 24.77 17.59 20.96
N PRO A 192 26.11 17.43 20.85
CA PRO A 192 27.11 18.50 20.94
C PRO A 192 27.00 19.51 19.80
N ALA A 193 27.46 20.75 20.06
CA ALA A 193 27.43 21.83 19.09
C ALA A 193 28.14 21.42 17.79
N GLN A 194 27.52 21.72 16.66
CA GLN A 194 28.02 21.38 15.32
C GLN A 194 28.61 22.61 14.63
N GLU A 195 29.42 22.38 13.60
CA GLU A 195 29.95 23.46 12.76
C GLU A 195 28.83 24.28 12.10
N THR A 196 29.09 25.56 11.87
CA THR A 196 28.18 26.44 11.10
C THR A 196 27.93 25.84 9.72
N GLY A 197 26.65 25.69 9.36
CA GLY A 197 26.23 25.07 8.09
C GLY A 197 25.96 23.57 8.16
N ALA A 198 26.01 22.96 9.35
CA ALA A 198 25.53 21.59 9.54
C ALA A 198 24.04 21.47 9.13
N PRO A 199 23.64 20.39 8.45
CA PRO A 199 22.31 20.26 7.85
C PRO A 199 21.25 19.80 8.86
N LEU A 200 21.08 20.56 9.95
CA LEU A 200 20.18 20.20 11.05
C LEU A 200 18.71 20.24 10.63
N TYR A 201 18.34 21.21 9.78
CA TYR A 201 16.99 21.33 9.26
C TYR A 201 16.67 20.18 8.30
N GLU A 202 17.60 19.83 7.43
CA GLU A 202 17.45 18.76 6.45
C GLU A 202 17.28 17.40 7.13
N MET A 203 18.01 17.13 8.22
CA MET A 203 17.77 15.93 9.03
C MET A 203 16.36 15.92 9.62
N ALA A 204 15.90 17.04 10.18
CA ALA A 204 14.54 17.13 10.72
C ALA A 204 13.46 16.98 9.64
N ASP A 205 13.67 17.56 8.46
CA ASP A 205 12.80 17.42 7.31
C ASP A 205 12.80 15.98 6.77
N ALA A 206 13.95 15.31 6.75
CA ALA A 206 14.07 13.90 6.39
C ALA A 206 13.24 13.01 7.34
N TRP A 207 13.28 13.27 8.66
CA TRP A 207 12.44 12.57 9.63
C TRP A 207 10.94 12.77 9.40
N ASN A 208 10.51 13.95 8.96
CA ASN A 208 9.11 14.20 8.61
C ASN A 208 8.67 13.49 7.32
N LYS A 209 9.58 13.29 6.37
CA LYS A 209 9.25 12.80 5.02
C LYS A 209 9.53 11.31 4.81
N VAL A 210 10.37 10.70 5.64
CA VAL A 210 10.78 9.31 5.47
C VAL A 210 9.58 8.38 5.42
N ARG A 211 9.60 7.50 4.42
CA ARG A 211 8.74 6.33 4.32
C ARG A 211 9.64 5.10 4.26
N ALA A 212 9.33 4.10 5.08
CA ALA A 212 9.91 2.78 4.93
C ALA A 212 9.51 2.20 3.56
N TYR A 213 10.36 1.35 2.98
CA TYR A 213 9.97 0.59 1.80
C TYR A 213 9.25 -0.71 2.20
N ASP A 214 9.57 -1.26 3.37
CA ASP A 214 8.96 -2.47 3.92
C ASP A 214 8.66 -2.35 5.42
N VAL A 215 7.64 -3.08 5.88
CA VAL A 215 7.20 -3.15 7.28
C VAL A 215 6.96 -4.60 7.65
N GLN A 216 7.54 -5.04 8.76
CA GLN A 216 7.44 -6.42 9.21
C GLN A 216 7.06 -6.48 10.69
N ALA A 217 6.49 -7.61 11.12
CA ALA A 217 6.24 -7.86 12.54
C ALA A 217 7.59 -7.96 13.26
N TYR A 218 7.72 -7.24 14.38
CA TYR A 218 8.90 -7.30 15.21
C TYR A 218 8.71 -8.35 16.31
N VAL A 219 9.65 -9.29 16.39
CA VAL A 219 9.72 -10.27 17.48
C VAL A 219 10.98 -9.96 18.29
N PRO A 220 10.84 -9.52 19.56
CA PRO A 220 11.99 -9.27 20.42
C PRO A 220 12.85 -10.52 20.60
N PRO A 221 14.19 -10.40 20.59
CA PRO A 221 15.09 -11.50 20.92
C PRO A 221 14.81 -12.06 22.33
N LYS A 222 14.78 -13.40 22.45
CA LYS A 222 14.43 -14.09 23.71
C LYS A 222 15.47 -13.94 24.82
N ASP A 223 16.70 -13.58 24.47
CA ASP A 223 17.82 -13.47 25.40
C ASP A 223 17.84 -12.14 26.17
N GLY A 224 16.98 -11.17 25.81
CA GLY A 224 16.84 -9.88 26.49
C GLY A 224 18.12 -9.02 26.45
N LYS A 225 19.09 -9.41 25.63
CA LYS A 225 20.48 -8.92 25.65
C LYS A 225 20.80 -7.93 24.55
N THR A 226 19.81 -7.36 23.87
CA THR A 226 20.06 -6.39 22.81
C THR A 226 19.82 -4.98 23.34
N PRO A 227 20.84 -4.29 23.91
CA PRO A 227 20.83 -2.85 23.98
C PRO A 227 21.00 -2.36 22.53
N VAL A 228 19.86 -2.10 21.91
CA VAL A 228 19.80 -1.49 20.60
C VAL A 228 19.95 0.00 20.81
N GLU A 229 20.77 0.66 19.98
CA GLU A 229 20.76 2.12 19.91
C GLU A 229 19.33 2.64 19.78
N THR A 230 19.02 3.77 20.42
CA THR A 230 17.67 4.34 20.38
C THR A 230 17.67 5.69 19.68
N ALA A 231 16.58 5.94 18.96
CA ALA A 231 16.22 7.27 18.51
C ALA A 231 14.89 7.66 19.15
N ALA A 232 14.72 8.93 19.49
CA ALA A 232 13.46 9.46 19.97
C ALA A 232 13.11 10.79 19.32
N ILE A 233 11.88 10.91 18.84
CA ILE A 233 11.34 12.12 18.22
C ILE A 233 10.27 12.67 19.15
N THR A 234 10.47 13.90 19.65
CA THR A 234 9.45 14.60 20.45
C THR A 234 8.75 15.62 19.58
N LEU A 235 7.42 15.54 19.51
CA LEU A 235 6.57 16.45 18.77
C LEU A 235 6.13 17.64 19.64
N ALA A 236 5.63 18.69 18.99
CA ALA A 236 5.18 19.93 19.63
C ALA A 236 3.95 19.74 20.55
N ASP A 237 3.15 18.70 20.33
CA ASP A 237 2.03 18.31 21.21
C ASP A 237 2.47 17.51 22.45
N GLY A 238 3.78 17.26 22.59
CA GLY A 238 4.37 16.49 23.69
C GLY A 238 4.47 15.00 23.42
N GLN A 239 3.94 14.47 22.30
CA GLN A 239 4.08 13.07 21.95
C GLN A 239 5.57 12.73 21.73
N ARG A 240 6.02 11.65 22.37
CA ARG A 240 7.37 11.10 22.21
C ARG A 240 7.29 9.77 21.47
N LEU A 241 7.89 9.70 20.29
CA LEU A 241 7.97 8.50 19.48
C LEU A 241 9.37 7.90 19.63
N GLU A 242 9.45 6.66 20.10
CA GLU A 242 10.71 5.96 20.36
C GLU A 242 10.93 4.86 19.34
N PHE A 243 12.18 4.76 18.89
CA PHE A 243 12.62 3.80 17.89
C PHE A 243 13.84 3.04 18.40
N LEU A 244 13.84 1.71 18.29
CA LEU A 244 15.09 0.95 18.36
C LEU A 244 15.75 0.92 16.98
N ILE A 245 17.06 1.12 16.92
CA ILE A 245 17.85 1.08 15.68
C ILE A 245 18.56 -0.29 15.62
N LEU A 246 17.88 -1.32 15.12
CA LEU A 246 18.44 -2.68 15.05
C LEU A 246 19.61 -2.79 14.08
N GLN A 247 19.56 -1.99 13.02
CA GLN A 247 20.57 -1.97 11.97
C GLN A 247 20.60 -0.57 11.36
N ARG A 248 21.80 -0.08 11.02
CA ARG A 248 21.99 1.16 10.26
C ARG A 248 22.31 0.91 8.78
N GLN A 249 23.01 -0.18 8.48
CA GLN A 249 23.47 -0.56 7.15
C GLN A 249 23.38 -2.08 6.93
N PRO A 250 23.14 -2.57 5.69
CA PRO A 250 22.97 -1.78 4.46
C PRO A 250 21.68 -0.96 4.46
N ASP A 251 20.53 -1.55 4.78
CA ASP A 251 19.29 -0.81 5.06
C ASP A 251 19.14 -0.60 6.57
N ALA A 252 18.51 0.50 6.98
CA ALA A 252 18.21 0.71 8.39
C ALA A 252 16.94 -0.02 8.79
N ILE A 253 16.98 -0.63 9.97
CA ILE A 253 15.83 -1.28 10.58
C ILE A 253 15.49 -0.53 11.86
N LEU A 254 14.37 0.20 11.81
CA LEU A 254 13.85 1.01 12.91
C LEU A 254 12.61 0.34 13.51
N VAL A 255 12.59 0.10 14.81
CA VAL A 255 11.52 -0.64 15.48
C VAL A 255 10.64 0.29 16.29
N ARG A 256 9.33 0.23 16.06
CA ARG A 256 8.30 0.80 16.94
C ARG A 256 7.81 -0.30 17.87
N GLN A 257 8.41 -0.41 19.05
CA GLN A 257 8.07 -1.47 20.01
C GLN A 257 6.63 -1.38 20.48
N ASP A 258 6.11 -0.15 20.64
CA ASP A 258 4.72 0.13 20.98
C ASP A 258 3.73 -0.42 19.93
N TRP A 259 4.20 -0.59 18.68
CA TRP A 259 3.42 -1.18 17.59
C TRP A 259 3.73 -2.66 17.36
N GLY A 260 4.82 -3.18 17.92
CA GLY A 260 5.32 -4.52 17.59
C GLY A 260 5.75 -4.66 16.13
N LEU A 261 6.27 -3.58 15.53
CA LEU A 261 6.64 -3.52 14.11
C LEU A 261 8.06 -3.01 13.89
N GLN A 262 8.70 -3.49 12.84
CA GLN A 262 9.98 -3.00 12.34
C GLN A 262 9.81 -2.42 10.93
N PHE A 263 10.48 -1.30 10.70
CA PHE A 263 10.42 -0.50 9.49
C PHE A 263 11.77 -0.54 8.80
N HIS A 264 11.78 -0.96 7.55
CA HIS A 264 12.98 -1.04 6.73
C HIS A 264 13.09 0.21 5.87
N VAL A 265 14.17 0.95 6.05
CA VAL A 265 14.43 2.22 5.37
C VAL A 265 15.68 2.05 4.53
N VAL A 266 15.58 2.41 3.25
CA VAL A 266 16.71 2.32 2.32
C VAL A 266 17.92 3.11 2.83
N GLU A 267 19.13 2.61 2.58
CA GLU A 267 20.38 3.18 3.08
C GLU A 267 20.49 4.71 2.90
N SER A 268 20.16 5.22 1.72
CA SER A 268 20.31 6.64 1.38
C SER A 268 19.46 7.54 2.26
N LEU A 269 18.23 7.12 2.58
CA LEU A 269 17.34 7.83 3.50
C LEU A 269 17.79 7.63 4.94
N ALA A 270 18.18 6.42 5.33
CA ALA A 270 18.69 6.13 6.66
C ALA A 270 19.88 7.01 7.04
N GLN A 271 20.80 7.24 6.10
CA GLN A 271 21.95 8.13 6.29
C GLN A 271 21.52 9.57 6.56
N GLN A 272 20.43 10.06 5.96
CA GLN A 272 19.88 11.40 6.22
C GLN A 272 19.22 11.51 7.60
N LEU A 273 18.70 10.40 8.13
CA LEU A 273 18.00 10.34 9.41
C LEU A 273 18.93 10.17 10.60
N LEU A 274 19.98 9.36 10.45
CA LEU A 274 20.78 8.84 11.56
C LEU A 274 22.20 9.40 11.61
N THR A 275 22.62 10.15 10.58
CA THR A 275 23.97 10.70 10.47
C THR A 275 23.92 12.14 9.94
N LEU A 276 24.59 13.07 10.61
CA LEU A 276 24.84 14.40 10.03
C LEU A 276 25.93 14.28 8.96
N LYS A 277 25.54 14.07 7.69
CA LYS A 277 26.49 14.17 6.58
C LYS A 277 26.89 15.63 6.39
N LYS A 278 28.19 15.91 6.30
CA LYS A 278 28.69 17.23 5.87
C LYS A 278 28.26 17.44 4.41
N PRO A 279 27.72 18.62 4.01
CA PRO A 279 27.38 18.86 2.61
C PRO A 279 28.60 18.63 1.73
N GLU A 280 28.42 17.84 0.67
CA GLU A 280 29.48 17.54 -0.28
C GLU A 280 29.91 18.85 -0.94
N LYS A 281 31.17 19.23 -0.74
CA LYS A 281 31.72 20.47 -1.29
C LYS A 281 31.63 20.35 -2.82
N PRO A 282 31.05 21.32 -3.55
CA PRO A 282 30.96 21.22 -5.01
C PRO A 282 32.36 21.02 -5.58
N ALA A 283 32.49 20.04 -6.48
CA ALA A 283 33.75 19.75 -7.15
C ALA A 283 34.33 21.04 -7.75
N PRO A 284 35.64 21.30 -7.62
CA PRO A 284 36.26 22.44 -8.28
C PRO A 284 35.90 22.42 -9.77
N PRO A 285 35.63 23.58 -10.40
CA PRO A 285 35.46 23.63 -11.84
C PRO A 285 36.64 22.94 -12.51
N ALA A 286 36.35 21.99 -13.41
CA ALA A 286 37.39 21.33 -14.18
C ALA A 286 38.24 22.41 -14.87
N GLU A 287 39.52 22.47 -14.54
CA GLU A 287 40.47 23.33 -15.23
C GLU A 287 40.42 22.97 -16.71
N ALA A 288 39.93 23.90 -17.54
CA ALA A 288 39.99 23.78 -18.98
C ALA A 288 41.47 23.75 -19.39
N LYS A 289 41.92 22.59 -19.86
CA LYS A 289 43.20 22.45 -20.59
C LYS A 289 43.00 22.73 -22.06
#